data_AF-A0A377E397-F1
#
_entry.id   AF-A0A377E397-F1
#
_cell.length_a   1.000
_cell.length_b   1.000
_cell.length_c   1.000
_cell.angle_alpha   90.00
_cell.angle_beta   90.00
_cell.angle_gamma   90.00
#
_symmetry.space_group_name_H-M   'P 1'
#
loop_
_entity.id
_entity.type
_entity.pdbx_description
1 polymer ?
#
loop_
_entity_poly.entity_id
_entity_poly.type
_entity_poly.pdbx_seq_one_letter_code
_entity_poly.pdbx_strand_id
1 'polypeptide(L)'
;MIPRCFYTYQKLIALRKQEAILTWGNYQDLLPNSPVLWCYRREWKGQTLLVIANLSREIQPWQPGQMRGNWQLVMHNYEEASPQPCAMTLRPFEAVWWLQK
;
A
#
# COMPACT_ATOMS: atom_id res chain seq x y z
N MET A 1 9.98 21.95 11.00
CA MET A 1 10.25 20.56 10.57
C MET A 1 8.98 19.96 9.94
N ILE A 2 8.57 20.43 8.75
CA ILE A 2 7.38 19.95 8.00
C ILE A 2 7.68 19.61 6.51
N PRO A 3 8.88 19.15 6.08
CA PRO A 3 9.12 18.87 4.65
C PRO A 3 8.52 17.54 4.14
N ARG A 4 8.39 16.51 5.01
CA ARG A 4 8.02 15.15 4.54
C ARG A 4 6.55 15.02 4.09
N CYS A 5 5.59 15.64 4.79
CA CYS A 5 4.18 15.51 4.43
C CYS A 5 3.86 16.11 3.06
N PHE A 6 4.32 17.33 2.78
CA PHE A 6 4.05 18.00 1.49
C PHE A 6 4.55 17.17 0.30
N TYR A 7 5.77 16.64 0.40
CA TYR A 7 6.36 15.81 -0.64
C TYR A 7 5.61 14.49 -0.84
N THR A 8 5.15 13.86 0.24
CA THR A 8 4.29 12.67 0.17
C THR A 8 2.98 12.95 -0.57
N TYR A 9 2.31 14.09 -0.29
CA TYR A 9 1.08 14.46 -0.99
C TYR A 9 1.33 14.75 -2.48
N GLN A 10 2.42 15.45 -2.83
CA GLN A 10 2.78 15.66 -4.23
C GLN A 10 2.99 14.33 -4.97
N LYS A 11 3.67 13.37 -4.35
CA LYS A 11 3.85 12.01 -4.89
C LYS A 11 2.53 11.29 -5.10
N LEU A 12 1.62 11.33 -4.12
CA LEU A 12 0.30 10.69 -4.21
C LEU A 12 -0.55 11.29 -5.33
N ILE A 13 -0.54 12.62 -5.49
CA ILE A 13 -1.24 13.30 -6.58
C ILE A 13 -0.67 12.91 -7.94
N ALA A 14 0.66 12.88 -8.07
CA ALA A 14 1.32 12.44 -9.30
C ALA A 14 0.98 10.98 -9.63
N LEU A 15 1.05 10.09 -8.63
CA LEU A 15 0.73 8.68 -8.76
C LEU A 15 -0.73 8.49 -9.20
N ARG A 16 -1.68 9.21 -8.61
CA ARG A 16 -3.10 9.14 -9.00
C ARG A 16 -3.35 9.56 -10.46
N LYS A 17 -2.55 10.49 -10.99
CA LYS A 17 -2.63 10.92 -12.40
C LYS A 17 -2.00 9.90 -13.35
N GLN A 18 -0.96 9.20 -12.91
CA GLN A 18 -0.24 8.21 -13.73
C GLN A 18 -0.93 6.84 -13.74
N GLU A 19 -1.44 6.41 -12.59
CA GLU A 19 -1.96 5.06 -12.40
C GLU A 19 -3.48 5.04 -12.39
N ALA A 20 -4.07 4.70 -13.54
CA ALA A 20 -5.51 4.65 -13.75
C ALA A 20 -6.25 3.75 -12.74
N ILE A 21 -5.59 2.71 -12.22
CA ILE A 21 -6.11 1.81 -11.17
C ILE A 21 -6.47 2.53 -9.87
N LEU A 22 -5.85 3.67 -9.56
CA LEU A 22 -6.20 4.48 -8.40
C LEU A 22 -7.50 5.28 -8.57
N THR A 23 -7.94 5.46 -9.82
CA THR A 23 -9.16 6.21 -10.15
C THR A 23 -10.30 5.28 -10.53
N TRP A 24 -10.02 4.25 -11.34
CA TRP A 24 -11.01 3.38 -11.95
C TRP A 24 -11.01 1.95 -11.40
N GLY A 25 -9.98 1.57 -10.63
CA GLY A 25 -9.90 0.23 -10.07
C GLY A 25 -10.98 0.00 -9.02
N ASN A 26 -11.45 -1.26 -8.96
CA ASN A 26 -12.38 -1.70 -7.92
C ASN A 26 -11.74 -1.55 -6.52
N TYR A 27 -12.53 -1.78 -5.48
CA TYR A 27 -12.03 -1.81 -4.11
C TYR A 27 -12.48 -3.11 -3.45
N GLN A 28 -11.51 -3.83 -2.88
CA GLN A 28 -11.76 -5.01 -2.09
C GLN A 28 -10.97 -4.91 -0.78
N ASP A 29 -11.67 -4.92 0.35
CA ASP A 29 -11.06 -5.01 1.66
C ASP A 29 -10.53 -6.43 1.90
N LEU A 30 -9.28 -6.54 2.35
CA LEU A 30 -8.62 -7.81 2.63
C LEU A 30 -8.54 -8.11 4.13
N LEU A 31 -8.72 -7.11 5.00
CA LEU A 31 -8.68 -7.24 6.46
C LEU A 31 -9.85 -6.51 7.13
N PRO A 32 -11.11 -6.81 6.77
CA PRO A 32 -12.28 -6.08 7.28
C PRO A 32 -12.47 -6.20 8.80
N ASN A 33 -11.91 -7.24 9.41
CA ASN A 33 -11.99 -7.48 10.85
C ASN A 33 -10.84 -6.84 11.63
N SER A 34 -9.84 -6.26 10.97
CA SER A 34 -8.73 -5.61 11.67
C SER A 34 -9.11 -4.17 12.02
N PRO A 35 -9.07 -3.79 13.31
CA PRO A 35 -9.37 -2.42 13.72
C PRO A 35 -8.22 -1.43 13.40
N VAL A 36 -7.02 -1.96 13.11
CA VAL A 36 -5.77 -1.19 13.02
C VAL A 36 -5.01 -1.40 11.72
N LEU A 37 -5.18 -2.53 11.04
CA LEU A 37 -4.58 -2.76 9.73
C LEU A 37 -5.60 -2.46 8.64
N TRP A 38 -5.30 -1.49 7.80
CA TRP A 38 -6.07 -1.20 6.61
C TRP A 38 -5.36 -1.79 5.40
N CYS A 39 -5.86 -2.93 4.92
CA CYS A 39 -5.30 -3.64 3.78
C CYS A 39 -6.37 -3.84 2.73
N TYR A 40 -6.13 -3.36 1.52
CA TYR A 40 -7.09 -3.47 0.42
C TYR A 40 -6.39 -3.72 -0.91
N ARG A 41 -7.15 -4.31 -1.82
CA ARG A 41 -6.76 -4.53 -3.21
C ARG A 41 -7.63 -3.69 -4.13
N ARG A 42 -7.03 -3.21 -5.21
CA ARG A 42 -7.71 -2.70 -6.39
C ARG A 42 -7.29 -3.48 -7.62
N GLU A 43 -8.20 -3.66 -8.55
CA GLU A 43 -7.97 -4.31 -9.82
C GLU A 43 -8.55 -3.46 -10.95
N TRP A 44 -7.78 -3.29 -12.02
CA TRP A 44 -8.21 -2.56 -13.21
C TRP A 44 -7.45 -3.03 -14.45
N LYS A 45 -8.17 -3.48 -15.48
CA LYS A 45 -7.60 -3.92 -16.78
C LYS A 45 -6.39 -4.87 -16.64
N GLY A 46 -6.50 -5.87 -15.77
CA GLY A 46 -5.44 -6.87 -15.52
C GLY A 46 -4.35 -6.44 -14.54
N GLN A 47 -4.30 -5.16 -14.16
CA GLN A 47 -3.39 -4.68 -13.13
C GLN A 47 -3.99 -4.87 -11.73
N THR A 48 -3.12 -5.09 -10.75
CA THR A 48 -3.50 -5.23 -9.34
C THR A 48 -2.67 -4.27 -8.48
N LEU A 49 -3.34 -3.46 -7.67
CA LEU A 49 -2.72 -2.64 -6.65
C LEU A 49 -3.04 -3.23 -5.28
N LEU A 50 -2.02 -3.49 -4.49
CA LEU A 50 -2.14 -3.88 -3.09
C LEU A 50 -1.67 -2.73 -2.22
N VAL A 51 -2.49 -2.33 -1.26
CA VAL A 51 -2.15 -1.30 -0.29
C VAL A 51 -2.33 -1.87 1.10
N ILE A 52 -1.34 -1.62 1.95
CA ILE A 52 -1.47 -1.84 3.39
C ILE A 52 -1.01 -0.63 4.18
N ALA A 53 -1.73 -0.31 5.23
CA ALA A 53 -1.37 0.71 6.21
C ALA A 53 -1.64 0.22 7.63
N ASN A 54 -0.67 0.41 8.52
CA ASN A 54 -0.88 0.33 9.95
C ASN A 54 -1.42 1.67 10.44
N LEU A 55 -2.64 1.70 10.97
CA LEU A 55 -3.30 2.89 11.49
C LEU A 55 -3.16 3.03 13.02
N SER A 56 -2.21 2.31 13.62
CA SER A 56 -1.93 2.34 15.06
C SER A 56 -0.53 2.85 15.38
N ARG A 57 -0.31 3.12 16.68
CA ARG A 57 1.00 3.47 17.25
C ARG A 57 1.86 2.25 17.59
N GLU A 58 1.33 1.05 17.40
CA GLU A 58 1.97 -0.22 17.76
C GLU A 58 2.50 -0.90 16.51
N ILE A 59 3.47 -1.80 16.68
CA ILE A 59 3.87 -2.69 15.59
C ILE A 59 2.76 -3.70 15.31
N GLN A 60 2.50 -3.99 14.05
CA GLN A 60 1.44 -4.91 13.65
C GLN A 60 1.99 -5.98 12.69
N PRO A 61 1.91 -7.28 13.05
CA PRO A 61 2.29 -8.34 12.13
C PRO A 61 1.28 -8.41 10.99
N TRP A 62 1.78 -8.58 9.77
CA TRP A 62 0.95 -8.80 8.61
C TRP A 62 1.50 -9.96 7.78
N GLN A 63 0.61 -10.86 7.41
CA GLN A 63 0.90 -11.95 6.51
C GLN A 63 -0.04 -11.85 5.30
N PRO A 64 0.46 -11.51 4.10
CA PRO A 64 -0.34 -11.62 2.90
C PRO A 64 -0.67 -13.09 2.61
N GLY A 65 -1.80 -13.32 1.94
CA GLY A 65 -2.07 -14.62 1.29
C GLY A 65 -1.06 -14.93 0.18
N GLN A 66 -1.30 -15.98 -0.61
CA GLN A 66 -0.43 -16.27 -1.77
C GLN A 66 -0.46 -15.11 -2.78
N MET A 67 0.62 -14.33 -2.83
CA MET A 67 0.82 -13.27 -3.81
C MET A 67 1.76 -13.79 -4.91
N ARG A 68 1.23 -14.00 -6.11
CA ARG A 68 2.00 -14.47 -7.27
C ARG A 68 2.24 -13.34 -8.25
N GLY A 69 3.35 -13.43 -9.00
CA GLY A 69 3.72 -12.51 -10.06
C GLY A 69 4.62 -11.37 -9.60
N ASN A 70 4.91 -10.47 -10.54
CA ASN A 70 5.94 -9.45 -10.37
C ASN A 70 5.33 -8.17 -9.82
N TRP A 71 5.66 -7.87 -8.56
CA TRP A 71 5.23 -6.67 -7.88
C TRP A 71 6.30 -5.58 -7.97
N GLN A 72 5.83 -4.33 -8.00
CA GLN A 72 6.65 -3.14 -7.97
C GLN A 72 6.21 -2.28 -6.78
N LEU A 73 7.17 -1.92 -5.92
CA LEU A 73 6.95 -0.95 -4.85
C LEU A 73 6.74 0.44 -5.48
N VAL A 74 5.54 1.01 -5.32
CA VAL A 74 5.17 2.32 -5.92
C VAL A 74 5.08 3.44 -4.90
N MET A 75 4.76 3.12 -3.63
CA MET A 75 4.71 4.12 -2.56
C MET A 75 5.01 3.49 -1.21
N HIS A 76 5.74 4.21 -0.38
CA HIS A 76 5.99 3.90 1.03
C HIS A 76 6.29 5.20 1.79
N ASN A 77 6.02 5.24 3.08
CA ASN A 77 6.22 6.43 3.91
C ASN A 77 7.40 6.33 4.90
N TYR A 78 8.08 5.19 4.93
CA TYR A 78 9.35 4.99 5.62
C TYR A 78 10.52 5.02 4.63
N GLU A 79 11.76 4.97 5.12
CA GLU A 79 12.97 4.99 4.26
C GLU A 79 13.20 3.68 3.53
N GLU A 80 12.74 2.58 4.12
CA GLU A 80 12.85 1.24 3.59
C GLU A 80 11.48 0.57 3.62
N ALA A 81 11.15 -0.17 2.56
CA ALA A 81 9.99 -1.03 2.49
C ALA A 81 10.32 -2.23 1.60
N SER A 82 9.64 -3.36 1.81
CA SER A 82 9.85 -4.54 0.97
C SER A 82 9.50 -4.24 -0.49
N PRO A 83 10.31 -4.67 -1.48
CA PRO A 83 10.02 -4.45 -2.90
C PRO A 83 8.76 -5.21 -3.38
N GLN A 84 8.35 -6.23 -2.64
CA GLN A 84 7.18 -7.06 -2.94
C GLN A 84 6.37 -7.37 -1.68
N PRO A 85 5.07 -7.69 -1.80
CA PRO A 85 4.25 -8.16 -0.69
C PRO A 85 4.83 -9.46 -0.09
N CYS A 86 5.21 -9.42 1.17
CA CYS A 86 5.68 -10.59 1.93
C CYS A 86 5.25 -10.47 3.39
N ALA A 87 5.41 -11.56 4.15
CA ALA A 87 5.19 -11.51 5.59
C ALA A 87 6.15 -10.49 6.23
N MET A 88 5.60 -9.54 6.98
CA MET A 88 6.39 -8.47 7.60
C MET A 88 5.70 -7.94 8.86
N THR A 89 6.43 -7.17 9.65
CA THR A 89 5.88 -6.42 10.79
C THR A 89 5.85 -4.95 10.43
N LEU A 90 4.66 -4.38 10.33
CA LEU A 90 4.47 -2.97 10.01
C LEU A 90 4.80 -2.12 11.23
N ARG A 91 5.63 -1.10 11.04
CA ARG A 91 5.93 -0.07 12.03
C ARG A 91 4.71 0.83 12.28
N PRO A 92 4.70 1.60 13.38
CA PRO A 92 3.62 2.56 13.66
C PRO A 92 3.36 3.48 12.47
N PHE A 93 2.12 3.57 11.99
CA PHE A 93 1.78 4.39 10.82
C PHE A 93 2.46 4.01 9.50
N GLU A 94 3.06 2.83 9.38
CA GLU A 94 3.68 2.38 8.13
C GLU A 94 2.64 2.07 7.06
N ALA A 95 2.83 2.62 5.86
CA ALA A 95 2.01 2.37 4.70
C ALA A 95 2.87 2.01 3.49
N VAL A 96 2.49 0.94 2.79
CA VAL A 96 3.22 0.39 1.63
C VAL A 96 2.25 -0.03 0.54
N TRP A 97 2.60 0.33 -0.70
CA TRP A 97 1.76 0.18 -1.88
C TRP A 97 2.56 -0.54 -2.95
N TRP A 98 2.03 -1.66 -3.44
CA TRP A 98 2.63 -2.44 -4.53
C TRP A 98 1.69 -2.51 -5.72
N LEU A 99 2.25 -2.39 -6.91
CA LEU A 99 1.55 -2.53 -8.18
C LEU A 99 2.07 -3.76 -8.92
N GLN A 100 1.15 -4.56 -9.43
CA GLN A 100 1.39 -5.65 -10.36
C GLN A 100 0.72 -5.30 -11.69
N LYS A 101 1.47 -5.44 -12.78
CA LYS A 101 0.99 -5.19 -14.14
C LYS A 101 0.80 -6.49 -14.90
#